data_AF-A0A4R2P8J2-F1
#
_entry.id   AF-A0A4R2P8J2-F1
#
_cell.length_a   1.000
_cell.length_b   1.000
_cell.length_c   1.000
_cell.angle_alpha   90.00
_cell.angle_beta   90.00
_cell.angle_gamma   90.00
#
_symmetry.space_group_name_H-M   'P 1'
#
loop_
_entity.id
_entity.type
_entity.pdbx_description
1 polymer ?
#
loop_
_entity_poly.entity_id
_entity_poly.type
_entity_poly.pdbx_seq_one_letter_code
_entity_poly.pdbx_strand_id
1 'polypeptide(L)'
;MMKKLFVTLVISLVMCSYPLLGMAKGEPAISAESYKDTMLTMLTPYMNQAIDEHLDQPKKQFVLSDAEVLDVDRLPEDGFGFNVTVRVTTYESPHDPPYGTETMTFSIDPGNIKLLSFKHE
;
A
#
# COMPACT_ATOMS: atom_id res chain seq x y z
N MET A 1 42.71 -43.17 15.14
CA MET A 1 41.82 -43.14 13.95
C MET A 1 40.40 -42.68 14.30
N MET A 2 39.79 -43.18 15.38
CA MET A 2 38.41 -42.86 15.79
C MET A 2 38.16 -41.39 16.17
N LYS A 3 39.13 -40.69 16.78
CA LYS A 3 38.99 -39.26 17.12
C LYS A 3 38.88 -38.35 15.89
N LYS A 4 39.61 -38.68 14.81
CA LYS A 4 39.53 -37.92 13.55
C LYS A 4 38.18 -38.15 12.88
N LEU A 5 37.68 -39.39 12.86
CA LEU A 5 36.36 -39.76 12.35
C LEU A 5 35.22 -39.06 13.11
N PHE A 6 35.33 -38.99 14.43
CA PHE A 6 34.33 -38.31 15.28
C PHE A 6 34.28 -36.79 15.00
N VAL A 7 35.44 -36.15 14.85
CA VAL A 7 35.51 -34.73 14.51
C VAL A 7 34.95 -34.45 13.11
N THR A 8 35.19 -35.32 12.13
CA THR A 8 34.62 -35.15 10.78
C THR A 8 33.10 -35.28 10.78
N LEU A 9 32.55 -36.20 11.59
CA LEU A 9 31.10 -36.40 11.72
C LEU A 9 30.41 -35.16 12.34
N VAL A 10 31.01 -34.57 13.38
CA VAL A 10 30.47 -33.38 14.05
C VAL A 10 30.47 -32.17 13.11
N ILE A 11 31.51 -31.98 12.31
CA ILE A 11 31.59 -30.87 11.33
C ILE A 11 30.53 -31.05 10.23
N SER A 12 30.32 -32.27 9.76
CA SER A 12 29.27 -32.60 8.79
C SER A 12 27.87 -32.33 9.35
N LEU A 13 27.62 -32.67 10.61
CA LEU A 13 26.32 -32.45 11.26
C LEU A 13 26.01 -30.95 11.44
N VAL A 14 27.03 -30.14 11.76
CA VAL A 14 26.90 -28.68 11.88
C VAL A 14 26.62 -28.05 10.51
N MET A 15 27.27 -28.49 9.44
CA MET A 15 27.00 -28.01 8.07
C MET A 15 25.57 -28.34 7.60
N CYS A 16 25.03 -29.51 7.96
CA CYS A 16 23.66 -29.90 7.60
C CYS A 16 22.57 -29.19 8.43
N SER A 17 22.93 -28.55 9.54
CA SER A 17 21.99 -27.83 10.42
C SER A 17 21.70 -26.40 9.98
N TYR A 18 22.50 -25.85 9.05
CA TYR A 18 22.13 -24.60 8.40
C TYR A 18 20.98 -24.89 7.44
N PRO A 19 19.82 -24.22 7.60
CA PRO A 19 18.74 -24.42 6.65
C PRO A 19 19.25 -24.10 5.24
N LEU A 20 19.31 -25.13 4.39
CA LEU A 20 19.42 -25.03 2.93
C LEU A 20 18.10 -24.49 2.36
N LEU A 21 17.58 -23.42 2.95
CA LEU A 21 16.34 -22.76 2.56
C LEU A 21 16.58 -21.25 2.45
N GLY A 22 17.66 -20.90 1.74
CA GLY A 22 17.66 -19.68 0.96
C GLY A 22 16.72 -19.88 -0.23
N MET A 23 15.41 -19.89 0.02
CA MET A 23 14.44 -19.57 -1.04
C MET A 23 14.71 -18.10 -1.36
N ALA A 24 15.65 -17.84 -2.26
CA ALA A 24 15.82 -16.53 -2.87
C ALA A 24 14.60 -16.30 -3.75
N LYS A 25 13.46 -15.96 -3.12
CA LYS A 25 12.37 -15.26 -3.75
C LYS A 25 12.97 -13.91 -4.07
N GLY A 26 13.48 -13.76 -5.29
CA GLY A 26 14.13 -12.51 -5.71
C GLY A 26 13.25 -11.35 -5.30
N GLU A 27 13.84 -10.35 -4.65
CA GLU A 27 13.10 -9.14 -4.30
C GLU A 27 12.42 -8.64 -5.58
N PRO A 28 11.13 -8.28 -5.52
CA PRO A 28 10.47 -7.72 -6.68
C PRO A 28 11.26 -6.49 -7.13
N ALA A 29 11.50 -6.36 -8.44
CA ALA A 29 12.27 -5.25 -8.99
C ALA A 29 11.68 -3.87 -8.66
N ILE A 30 10.40 -3.84 -8.25
CA ILE A 30 9.65 -2.67 -7.80
C ILE A 30 9.12 -2.97 -6.40
N SER A 31 9.33 -2.07 -5.45
CA SER A 31 8.84 -2.24 -4.08
C SER A 31 7.33 -2.07 -4.00
N ALA A 32 6.69 -2.71 -3.02
CA ALA A 32 5.27 -2.51 -2.75
C ALA A 32 4.94 -1.03 -2.46
N GLU A 33 5.89 -0.31 -1.84
CA GLU A 33 5.80 1.13 -1.59
C GLU A 33 5.74 1.93 -2.88
N SER A 34 6.58 1.64 -3.88
CA SER A 34 6.51 2.32 -5.18
C SER A 34 5.16 2.09 -5.89
N TYR A 35 4.56 0.90 -5.76
CA TYR A 35 3.21 0.65 -6.26
C TYR A 35 2.14 1.47 -5.52
N LYS A 36 2.22 1.53 -4.19
CA LYS A 36 1.34 2.37 -3.35
C LYS A 36 1.43 3.84 -3.76
N ASP A 37 2.64 4.39 -3.82
CA ASP A 37 2.88 5.80 -4.11
C ASP A 37 2.43 6.18 -5.51
N THR A 38 2.66 5.29 -6.49
CA THR A 38 2.18 5.48 -7.86
C THR A 38 0.65 5.50 -7.89
N MET A 39 -0.01 4.59 -7.18
CA MET A 39 -1.48 4.53 -7.12
C MET A 39 -2.07 5.79 -6.47
N LEU A 40 -1.54 6.22 -5.32
CA LEU A 40 -1.97 7.44 -4.65
C LEU A 40 -1.73 8.69 -5.51
N THR A 41 -0.59 8.75 -6.21
CA THR A 41 -0.30 9.82 -7.17
C THR A 41 -1.34 9.87 -8.28
N MET A 42 -1.71 8.73 -8.87
CA MET A 42 -2.75 8.66 -9.91
C MET A 42 -4.15 9.02 -9.38
N LEU A 43 -4.47 8.66 -8.14
CA LEU A 43 -5.77 8.96 -7.51
C LEU A 43 -5.88 10.40 -6.99
N THR A 44 -4.76 11.12 -6.84
CA THR A 44 -4.72 12.48 -6.30
C THR A 44 -5.75 13.46 -6.91
N PRO A 45 -5.91 13.59 -8.24
CA PRO A 45 -6.94 14.48 -8.79
C PRO A 45 -8.36 14.08 -8.39
N TYR A 46 -8.65 12.77 -8.30
CA TYR A 46 -9.97 12.26 -7.92
C TYR A 46 -10.24 12.43 -6.42
N MET A 47 -9.21 12.28 -5.58
CA MET A 47 -9.28 12.57 -4.15
C MET A 47 -9.55 14.06 -3.91
N ASN A 48 -8.83 14.96 -4.59
CA ASN A 48 -9.07 16.40 -4.50
C ASN A 48 -10.49 16.76 -4.94
N GLN A 49 -10.96 16.20 -6.05
CA GLN A 49 -12.33 16.42 -6.52
C GLN A 49 -13.36 15.93 -5.51
N ALA A 50 -13.20 14.72 -4.97
CA ALA A 50 -14.11 14.17 -3.98
C ALA A 50 -14.17 15.04 -2.71
N ILE A 51 -13.01 15.51 -2.23
CA ILE A 51 -12.91 16.42 -1.08
C ILE A 51 -13.61 17.76 -1.38
N ASP A 52 -13.33 18.36 -2.54
CA ASP A 52 -13.93 19.64 -2.95
C ASP A 52 -15.47 19.56 -3.10
N GLU A 53 -15.99 18.39 -3.49
CA GLU A 53 -17.43 18.15 -3.67
C GLU A 53 -18.17 17.86 -2.35
N HIS A 54 -17.48 17.29 -1.35
CA HIS A 54 -18.12 16.79 -0.12
C HIS A 54 -17.82 17.62 1.13
N LEU A 55 -16.72 18.38 1.15
CA LEU A 55 -16.35 19.22 2.29
C LEU A 55 -16.64 20.69 2.00
N ASP A 56 -17.03 21.43 3.04
CA ASP A 56 -17.31 22.85 2.94
C ASP A 56 -16.04 23.69 2.68
N GLN A 57 -16.24 24.86 2.07
CA GLN A 57 -15.19 25.86 1.91
C GLN A 57 -14.63 26.33 3.28
N PRO A 58 -13.34 26.69 3.37
CA PRO A 58 -12.34 26.73 2.28
C PRO A 58 -11.88 25.33 1.84
N LYS A 59 -11.33 25.23 0.63
CA LYS A 59 -10.75 23.97 0.12
C LYS A 59 -9.78 23.35 1.12
N LYS A 60 -9.98 22.07 1.40
CA LYS A 60 -9.15 21.31 2.32
C LYS A 60 -7.97 20.68 1.57
N GLN A 61 -6.82 20.59 2.23
CA GLN A 61 -5.58 20.05 1.68
C GLN A 61 -5.23 18.74 2.39
N PHE A 62 -4.52 17.85 1.72
CA PHE A 62 -3.94 16.64 2.33
C PHE A 62 -2.53 16.41 1.79
N VAL A 63 -1.75 15.62 2.53
CA VAL A 63 -0.39 15.23 2.14
C VAL A 63 -0.35 13.75 1.76
N LEU A 64 0.31 13.42 0.65
CA LEU A 64 0.38 12.04 0.15
C LEU A 64 1.25 11.13 1.04
N SER A 65 2.20 11.70 1.80
CA SER A 65 3.03 10.94 2.75
C SER A 65 2.20 10.25 3.83
N ASP A 66 1.08 10.84 4.20
CA ASP A 66 0.22 10.37 5.28
C ASP A 66 -0.99 9.60 4.74
N ALA A 67 -1.10 9.48 3.42
CA ALA A 67 -2.19 8.79 2.77
C ALA A 67 -2.01 7.26 2.90
N GLU A 68 -3.12 6.59 3.16
CA GLU A 68 -3.20 5.16 3.35
C GLU A 68 -4.04 4.53 2.25
N VAL A 69 -3.60 3.38 1.75
CA VAL A 69 -4.43 2.48 0.95
C VAL A 69 -4.93 1.41 1.91
N LEU A 70 -6.23 1.45 2.21
CA LEU A 70 -6.86 0.53 3.16
C LEU A 70 -7.22 -0.80 2.52
N ASP A 71 -7.66 -0.76 1.25
CA ASP A 71 -8.13 -1.94 0.53
C ASP A 71 -7.98 -1.79 -0.98
N VAL A 72 -7.76 -2.91 -1.66
CA VAL A 72 -7.73 -3.04 -3.13
C VAL A 72 -8.43 -4.34 -3.50
N ASP A 73 -9.69 -4.24 -3.89
CA ASP A 73 -10.50 -5.37 -4.35
C ASP A 73 -10.54 -5.39 -5.88
N ARG A 74 -10.29 -6.55 -6.51
CA ARG A 74 -10.24 -6.69 -7.98
C ARG A 74 -11.52 -7.31 -8.50
N LEU A 75 -12.11 -6.69 -9.52
CA LEU A 75 -13.43 -7.04 -10.05
C LEU A 75 -13.46 -7.09 -11.59
N PRO A 76 -13.77 -8.24 -12.22
CA PRO A 76 -13.66 -9.61 -11.67
C PRO A 76 -12.19 -10.01 -11.43
N GLU A 77 -11.93 -11.15 -10.77
CA GLU A 77 -10.59 -11.61 -10.38
C GLU A 77 -9.58 -11.68 -11.56
N ASP A 78 -10.07 -11.96 -12.77
CA ASP A 78 -9.30 -12.00 -14.02
C ASP A 78 -9.36 -10.69 -14.83
N GLY A 79 -10.07 -9.68 -14.33
CA GLY A 79 -10.27 -8.39 -14.98
C GLY A 79 -9.29 -7.29 -14.52
N PHE A 80 -9.47 -6.11 -15.10
CA PHE A 80 -8.74 -4.88 -14.77
C PHE A 80 -9.63 -3.81 -14.11
N GLY A 81 -10.74 -4.24 -13.51
CA GLY A 81 -11.55 -3.41 -12.64
C GLY A 81 -11.09 -3.54 -11.19
N PHE A 82 -11.16 -2.45 -10.42
CA PHE A 82 -10.77 -2.42 -9.02
C PHE A 82 -11.68 -1.51 -8.21
N ASN A 83 -11.97 -1.90 -6.97
CA ASN A 83 -12.41 -0.97 -5.94
C ASN A 83 -11.23 -0.69 -5.02
N VAL A 84 -10.80 0.57 -4.94
CA VAL A 84 -9.68 1.00 -4.10
C VAL A 84 -10.20 1.92 -3.01
N THR A 85 -9.94 1.55 -1.76
CA THR A 85 -10.28 2.39 -0.60
C THR A 85 -9.03 3.07 -0.08
N VAL A 86 -9.08 4.39 0.01
CA VAL A 86 -8.00 5.24 0.52
C VAL A 86 -8.47 6.05 1.72
N ARG A 87 -7.51 6.44 2.56
CA ARG A 87 -7.72 7.36 3.67
C ARG A 87 -6.70 8.47 3.64
N VAL A 88 -7.16 9.70 3.86
CA VAL A 88 -6.31 10.88 3.98
C VAL A 88 -6.75 11.75 5.16
N THR A 89 -5.79 12.43 5.77
CA THR A 89 -6.06 13.48 6.75
C THR A 89 -6.12 14.82 6.03
N THR A 90 -7.20 15.56 6.25
CA THR A 90 -7.40 16.89 5.65
C THR A 90 -7.06 18.01 6.62
N TYR A 91 -6.73 19.17 6.07
CA TYR A 91 -6.32 20.36 6.80
C TYR A 91 -6.88 21.62 6.12
N GLU A 92 -7.17 22.67 6.88
CA GLU A 92 -7.48 24.00 6.31
C GLU A 92 -6.22 24.66 5.73
N SER A 93 -5.07 24.45 6.39
CA SER A 93 -3.75 24.94 6.00
C SER A 93 -2.66 23.98 6.52
N PRO A 94 -1.45 23.91 5.91
CA PRO A 94 -0.37 23.00 6.33
C PRO A 94 0.15 23.12 7.77
N HIS A 95 -0.32 24.11 8.54
CA HIS A 95 0.06 24.34 9.93
C HIS A 95 -1.12 24.30 10.91
N ASP A 96 -2.33 24.08 10.39
CA ASP A 96 -3.53 23.98 11.21
C ASP A 96 -3.68 22.55 11.75
N PRO A 97 -4.41 22.35 12.86
CA PRO A 97 -4.81 21.02 13.26
C PRO A 97 -5.57 20.31 12.12
N PRO A 98 -5.58 18.96 12.10
CA PRO A 98 -6.41 18.20 11.18
C PRO A 98 -7.87 18.69 11.22
N TYR A 99 -8.44 18.89 10.03
CA TYR A 99 -9.87 19.16 9.86
C TYR A 99 -10.67 17.87 10.10
N GLY A 100 -10.26 16.79 9.45
CA GLY A 100 -10.87 15.47 9.61
C GLY A 100 -10.11 14.39 8.85
N THR A 101 -10.63 13.19 8.94
CA THR A 101 -10.13 12.02 8.21
C THR A 101 -11.14 11.64 7.14
N GLU A 102 -10.70 11.63 5.89
CA GLU A 102 -11.55 11.28 4.75
C GLU A 102 -11.24 9.88 4.27
N THR A 103 -12.24 9.00 4.31
CA THR A 103 -12.16 7.67 3.71
C THR A 103 -12.96 7.65 2.42
N MET A 104 -12.29 7.34 1.31
CA MET A 104 -12.85 7.37 -0.04
C MET A 104 -12.68 6.02 -0.72
N THR A 105 -13.73 5.53 -1.38
CA THR A 105 -13.65 4.31 -2.20
C THR A 105 -13.88 4.67 -3.66
N PHE A 106 -12.97 4.25 -4.53
CA PHE A 106 -13.01 4.50 -5.97
C PHE A 106 -13.17 3.20 -6.74
N SER A 107 -14.11 3.17 -7.68
CA SER A 107 -14.14 2.19 -8.76
C SER A 107 -13.20 2.65 -9.87
N ILE A 108 -12.26 1.80 -10.25
CA ILE A 108 -11.23 2.06 -11.26
C ILE A 108 -11.38 1.00 -12.34
N ASP A 109 -11.55 1.43 -13.59
CA ASP A 109 -11.49 0.57 -14.76
C ASP A 109 -10.62 1.25 -15.86
N PRO A 110 -10.26 0.56 -16.95
CA PRO A 110 -9.39 1.14 -17.98
C PRO A 110 -9.95 2.40 -18.67
N GLY A 111 -11.25 2.66 -18.58
CA GLY A 111 -11.93 3.79 -19.18
C GLY A 111 -12.23 4.93 -18.21
N ASN A 112 -12.36 4.66 -16.90
CA ASN A 112 -12.80 5.66 -15.94
C ASN A 112 -12.44 5.36 -14.48
N ILE A 113 -12.40 6.41 -13.67
CA ILE A 113 -12.34 6.35 -12.20
C ILE A 113 -13.56 7.08 -11.64
N LYS A 114 -14.29 6.42 -10.73
CA LYS A 114 -15.52 6.95 -10.12
C LYS A 114 -15.46 6.82 -8.61
N LEU A 115 -15.85 7.87 -7.90
CA LEU A 115 -16.09 7.80 -6.46
C LEU A 115 -17.34 6.95 -6.20
N LEU A 116 -17.22 5.94 -5.35
CA LEU A 116 -18.32 5.10 -4.87
C LEU A 116 -18.84 5.56 -3.52
N SER A 117 -17.93 5.94 -2.62
CA SER A 117 -18.29 6.43 -1.29
C SER A 117 -17.27 7.42 -0.75
N PHE A 118 -17.77 8.37 0.03
CA PHE A 118 -17.01 9.35 0.79
C PHE A 118 -17.50 9.35 2.23
N LYS A 119 -16.58 9.27 3.19
CA LYS A 119 -16.87 9.32 4.62
C LYS A 119 -15.92 10.29 5.31
N HIS A 120 -16.50 11.29 5.97
CA HIS A 120 -15.81 12.24 6.83
C HIS A 120 -15.91 11.80 8.30
N GLU A 121 -14.80 11.85 9.03
CA GLU A 121 -14.68 11.54 10.46
C GLU A 121 -13.85 12.58 11.23
#